data_AF-A0A9X2ZJF0-F1
#
_entry.id   AF-A0A9X2ZJF0-F1
#
_cell.length_a   1.000
_cell.length_b   1.000
_cell.length_c   1.000
_cell.angle_alpha   90.00
_cell.angle_beta   90.00
_cell.angle_gamma   90.00
#
_symmetry.space_group_name_H-M   'P 1'
#
loop_
_entity.id
_entity.type
_entity.pdbx_description
1 polymer ?
#
loop_
_entity_poly.entity_id
_entity_poly.type
_entity_poly.pdbx_seq_one_letter_code
_entity_poly.pdbx_strand_id
1 'polypeptide(L)'
;MKNKKKIFGFAIIAIILIGVAKYVYDMNINHNFKTISEGKVYKSGVIPPDQLADYINKYHIKSVIDLRFPGTLDLDNNPEIPAELTAEKEAIAKIKGVNYFNDGSDQVPVKKNLDIFFKIMDNKDNYPVLIHCYHGIGRAEMYSALYRIEYENFTNEQARLGTRFITKFGSFDDGTPKGEYLKAYKTRRQIAQAK
;
A
#
# COMPACT_ATOMS: atom_id res chain seq x y z
N MET A 1 -33.19 9.62 -33.77
CA MET A 1 -32.52 10.20 -32.57
C MET A 1 -32.82 9.46 -31.26
N LYS A 2 -34.06 9.00 -30.98
CA LYS A 2 -34.45 8.34 -29.72
C LYS A 2 -33.65 7.05 -29.40
N ASN A 3 -33.35 6.23 -30.41
CA ASN A 3 -32.55 5.00 -30.25
C ASN A 3 -31.07 5.26 -29.96
N LYS A 4 -30.49 6.34 -30.52
CA LYS A 4 -29.09 6.73 -30.24
C LYS A 4 -28.92 7.18 -28.78
N LYS A 5 -29.91 7.87 -28.19
CA LYS A 5 -29.93 8.22 -26.76
C LYS A 5 -30.02 6.99 -25.85
N LYS A 6 -30.81 5.98 -26.22
CA LYS A 6 -30.89 4.70 -25.49
C LYS A 6 -29.56 3.93 -25.54
N ILE A 7 -28.94 3.82 -26.73
CA ILE A 7 -27.63 3.18 -26.90
C ILE A 7 -26.56 3.90 -26.06
N PHE A 8 -26.54 5.24 -26.07
CA PHE A 8 -25.61 6.02 -25.25
C PHE A 8 -25.85 5.80 -23.74
N GLY A 9 -27.11 5.73 -23.32
CA GLY A 9 -27.47 5.39 -21.94
C GLY A 9 -26.99 4.00 -21.53
N PHE A 10 -27.19 2.98 -22.37
CA PHE A 10 -26.68 1.63 -22.12
C PHE A 10 -25.15 1.58 -22.07
N ALA A 11 -24.47 2.33 -22.93
CA ALA A 11 -23.00 2.42 -22.92
C ALA A 11 -22.48 3.01 -21.60
N ILE A 12 -23.09 4.09 -21.09
CA ILE A 12 -22.73 4.67 -19.79
C ILE A 12 -22.94 3.66 -18.66
N ILE A 13 -24.09 2.99 -18.64
CA ILE A 13 -24.39 1.98 -17.61
C ILE A 13 -23.37 0.84 -17.67
N ALA A 14 -23.03 0.35 -18.86
CA ALA A 14 -22.01 -0.69 -19.02
C ALA A 14 -20.64 -0.26 -18.48
N ILE A 15 -20.21 0.98 -18.76
CA ILE A 15 -18.95 1.53 -18.22
C ILE A 15 -18.98 1.59 -16.69
N ILE A 16 -20.08 2.05 -16.10
CA ILE A 16 -20.24 2.09 -14.64
C ILE A 16 -20.17 0.68 -14.05
N LEU A 17 -20.88 -0.28 -14.63
CA LEU A 17 -20.88 -1.67 -14.17
C LEU A 17 -19.48 -2.30 -14.24
N ILE A 18 -18.74 -2.05 -15.33
CA ILE A 18 -17.35 -2.51 -15.46
C ILE A 18 -16.46 -1.89 -14.39
N GLY A 19 -16.61 -0.58 -14.12
CA GLY A 19 -15.87 0.11 -13.07
C GLY A 19 -16.15 -0.45 -11.68
N VAL A 20 -17.42 -0.71 -11.35
CA VAL A 20 -17.83 -1.33 -10.08
C VAL A 20 -17.30 -2.76 -9.98
N ALA A 21 -17.45 -3.58 -11.03
CA ALA A 21 -16.94 -4.94 -11.05
C ALA A 21 -15.42 -4.98 -10.85
N LYS A 22 -14.69 -4.08 -11.52
CA LYS A 22 -13.24 -3.93 -11.31
C LYS A 22 -12.90 -3.54 -9.88
N TYR A 23 -13.61 -2.58 -9.29
CA TYR A 23 -13.38 -2.17 -7.90
C TYR A 23 -13.61 -3.32 -6.91
N VAL A 24 -14.71 -4.06 -7.09
CA VAL A 24 -15.03 -5.23 -6.25
C VAL A 24 -13.97 -6.31 -6.41
N TYR A 25 -13.53 -6.60 -7.64
CA TYR A 25 -12.46 -7.55 -7.90
C TYR A 25 -11.14 -7.12 -7.25
N ASP A 26 -10.74 -5.87 -7.47
CA ASP A 26 -9.48 -5.34 -6.94
C ASP A 26 -9.48 -5.43 -5.40
N MET A 27 -10.60 -5.11 -4.72
CA MET A 27 -10.66 -5.12 -3.26
C MET A 27 -10.82 -6.52 -2.65
N ASN A 28 -11.67 -7.38 -3.22
CA ASN A 28 -12.08 -8.64 -2.57
C ASN A 28 -11.39 -9.89 -3.11
N ILE A 29 -10.86 -9.83 -4.34
CA ILE A 29 -10.27 -11.00 -5.01
C ILE A 29 -8.77 -10.82 -5.15
N ASN A 30 -8.33 -9.65 -5.63
CA ASN A 30 -6.91 -9.35 -5.80
C ASN A 30 -6.25 -8.75 -4.53
N HIS A 31 -6.98 -8.66 -3.41
CA HIS A 31 -6.47 -8.11 -2.14
C HIS A 31 -5.83 -6.72 -2.29
N ASN A 32 -6.33 -5.93 -3.22
CA ASN A 32 -5.82 -4.63 -3.63
C ASN A 32 -4.31 -4.63 -3.98
N PHE A 33 -3.83 -5.77 -4.49
CA PHE A 33 -2.44 -5.94 -4.93
C PHE A 33 -2.14 -5.04 -6.13
N LYS A 34 -1.12 -4.20 -6.00
CA LYS A 34 -0.70 -3.25 -7.04
C LYS A 34 0.81 -3.13 -7.10
N THR A 35 1.32 -2.98 -8.31
CA THR A 35 2.71 -2.60 -8.55
C THR A 35 2.93 -1.13 -8.19
N ILE A 36 3.91 -0.85 -7.36
CA ILE A 36 4.46 0.50 -7.13
C ILE A 36 5.63 0.72 -8.09
N SER A 37 6.58 -0.22 -8.09
CA SER A 37 7.73 -0.19 -8.99
C SER A 37 7.95 -1.59 -9.53
N GLU A 38 7.88 -1.74 -10.85
CA GLU A 38 7.90 -3.06 -11.51
C GLU A 38 9.17 -3.84 -11.15
N GLY A 39 8.99 -5.08 -10.70
CA GLY A 39 10.09 -5.94 -10.23
C GLY A 39 10.80 -5.44 -8.97
N LYS A 40 10.25 -4.46 -8.24
CA LYS A 40 10.89 -3.88 -7.06
C LYS A 40 9.97 -3.74 -5.85
N VAL A 41 8.86 -3.03 -5.99
CA VAL A 41 7.97 -2.73 -4.86
C VAL A 41 6.53 -2.94 -5.26
N TYR A 42 5.83 -3.70 -4.43
CA TYR A 42 4.41 -4.00 -4.55
C TYR A 42 3.70 -3.59 -3.27
N LYS A 43 2.39 -3.38 -3.36
CA LYS A 43 1.55 -3.21 -2.17
C LYS A 43 0.30 -4.07 -2.25
N SER A 44 -0.30 -4.35 -1.10
CA SER A 44 -1.61 -5.01 -1.00
C SER A 44 -2.32 -4.65 0.31
N GLY A 45 -3.58 -5.09 0.45
CA GLY A 45 -4.18 -5.40 1.73
C GLY A 45 -3.72 -6.76 2.24
N VAL A 46 -4.44 -7.33 3.20
CA VAL A 46 -4.17 -8.69 3.69
C VAL A 46 -4.38 -9.68 2.55
N ILE A 47 -3.34 -10.45 2.25
CA ILE A 47 -3.45 -11.64 1.40
C ILE A 47 -3.59 -12.82 2.36
N PRO A 48 -4.59 -13.69 2.19
CA PRO A 48 -4.75 -14.88 3.01
C PRO A 48 -3.48 -15.74 3.06
N PRO A 49 -3.12 -16.33 4.22
CA PRO A 49 -1.87 -17.11 4.37
C PRO A 49 -1.69 -18.25 3.36
N ASP A 50 -2.78 -18.86 2.90
CA ASP A 50 -2.80 -19.92 1.89
C ASP A 50 -2.55 -19.42 0.46
N GLN A 51 -2.76 -18.13 0.20
CA GLN A 51 -2.54 -17.49 -1.11
C GLN A 51 -1.20 -16.75 -1.21
N LEU A 52 -0.54 -16.46 -0.08
CA LEU A 52 0.72 -15.69 -0.06
C LEU A 52 1.81 -16.31 -0.93
N ALA A 53 1.93 -17.64 -0.92
CA ALA A 53 2.94 -18.34 -1.71
C ALA A 53 2.78 -18.07 -3.21
N ASP A 54 1.55 -17.98 -3.71
CA ASP A 54 1.30 -17.73 -5.13
C ASP A 54 1.75 -16.33 -5.54
N TYR A 55 1.45 -15.32 -4.74
CA TYR A 55 1.91 -13.94 -4.98
C TYR A 55 3.43 -13.85 -4.87
N ILE A 56 4.01 -14.45 -3.84
CA ILE A 56 5.45 -14.43 -3.61
C ILE A 56 6.20 -15.07 -4.78
N ASN A 57 5.75 -16.24 -5.24
CA ASN A 57 6.36 -16.94 -6.36
C ASN A 57 6.18 -16.18 -7.68
N LYS A 58 4.97 -15.68 -7.95
CA LYS A 58 4.63 -14.96 -9.19
C LYS A 58 5.41 -13.66 -9.36
N TYR A 59 5.59 -12.90 -8.29
CA TYR A 59 6.26 -11.59 -8.30
C TYR A 59 7.69 -11.64 -7.76
N HIS A 60 8.20 -12.84 -7.47
CA HIS A 60 9.53 -13.10 -6.91
C HIS A 60 9.83 -12.30 -5.64
N ILE A 61 8.81 -12.06 -4.80
CA ILE A 61 8.94 -11.24 -3.59
C ILE A 61 9.94 -11.88 -2.62
N LYS A 62 10.92 -11.10 -2.16
CA LYS A 62 11.93 -11.55 -1.18
C LYS A 62 11.65 -11.05 0.23
N SER A 63 10.84 -10.01 0.38
CA SER A 63 10.52 -9.45 1.68
C SER A 63 9.09 -8.98 1.76
N VAL A 64 8.42 -9.26 2.87
CA VAL A 64 7.08 -8.77 3.20
C VAL A 64 7.19 -7.83 4.40
N ILE A 65 6.68 -6.62 4.26
CA ILE A 65 6.55 -5.62 5.33
C ILE A 65 5.08 -5.53 5.73
N ASP A 66 4.79 -6.02 6.92
CA ASP A 66 3.47 -5.97 7.54
C ASP A 66 3.37 -4.73 8.43
N LEU A 67 2.56 -3.76 8.01
CA LEU A 67 2.31 -2.51 8.74
C LEU A 67 1.15 -2.62 9.75
N ARG A 68 0.57 -3.81 9.92
CA ARG A 68 -0.47 -4.07 10.91
C ARG A 68 0.08 -3.94 12.34
N PHE A 69 -0.73 -3.33 13.19
CA PHE A 69 -0.45 -3.02 14.58
C PHE A 69 -1.72 -3.34 15.42
N PRO A 70 -1.93 -4.62 15.78
CA PRO A 70 -3.10 -5.03 16.54
C PRO A 70 -3.04 -4.53 17.99
N GLY A 71 -4.20 -4.46 18.65
CA GLY A 71 -4.31 -4.03 20.05
C GLY A 71 -4.47 -2.51 20.23
N THR A 72 -4.77 -1.77 19.15
CA THR A 72 -5.19 -0.37 19.25
C THR A 72 -6.66 -0.25 19.60
N LEU A 73 -7.06 0.88 20.22
CA LEU A 73 -8.46 1.22 20.45
C LEU A 73 -9.21 1.60 19.15
N ASP A 74 -8.49 1.84 18.04
CA ASP A 74 -9.05 2.16 16.72
C ASP A 74 -9.43 0.88 15.95
N LEU A 75 -10.62 0.37 16.21
CA LEU A 75 -11.13 -0.84 15.55
C LEU A 75 -11.62 -0.59 14.12
N ASP A 76 -11.85 0.66 13.72
CA ASP A 76 -12.33 0.98 12.37
C ASP A 76 -11.17 0.97 11.35
N ASN A 77 -10.03 1.57 11.70
CA ASN A 77 -8.88 1.64 10.80
C ASN A 77 -7.83 0.55 11.05
N ASN A 78 -7.84 -0.06 12.24
CA ASN A 78 -6.97 -1.16 12.64
C ASN A 78 -7.78 -2.32 13.29
N PRO A 79 -8.71 -2.96 12.55
CA PRO A 79 -9.51 -4.11 13.02
C PRO A 79 -8.69 -5.40 13.21
N GLU A 80 -7.37 -5.29 13.35
CA GLU A 80 -6.43 -6.39 13.15
C GLU A 80 -6.37 -7.31 14.36
N ILE A 81 -6.36 -8.62 14.09
CA ILE A 81 -6.37 -9.64 15.13
C ILE A 81 -4.97 -10.25 15.23
N PRO A 82 -4.36 -10.36 16.43
CA PRO A 82 -3.01 -10.92 16.60
C PRO A 82 -2.81 -12.32 16.00
N ALA A 83 -3.86 -13.14 15.96
CA ALA A 83 -3.83 -14.48 15.38
C ALA A 83 -3.57 -14.45 13.86
N GLU A 84 -4.09 -13.45 13.15
CA GLU A 84 -3.88 -13.32 11.69
C GLU A 84 -2.44 -12.95 11.36
N LEU A 85 -1.84 -12.04 12.12
CA LEU A 85 -0.42 -11.68 11.97
C LEU A 85 0.48 -12.89 12.24
N THR A 86 0.13 -13.68 13.26
CA THR A 86 0.86 -14.91 13.59
C THR A 86 0.77 -15.93 12.46
N ALA A 87 -0.43 -16.18 11.94
CA ALA A 87 -0.65 -17.11 10.84
C ALA A 87 0.10 -16.70 9.56
N GLU A 88 0.11 -15.41 9.24
CA GLU A 88 0.86 -14.87 8.11
C GLU A 88 2.37 -15.05 8.28
N LYS A 89 2.91 -14.66 9.44
CA LYS A 89 4.34 -14.83 9.74
C LYS A 89 4.76 -16.30 9.64
N GLU A 90 3.95 -17.22 10.15
CA GLU A 90 4.19 -18.66 10.04
C GLU A 90 4.11 -19.18 8.61
N ALA A 91 3.19 -18.65 7.79
CA ALA A 91 3.09 -19.00 6.37
C ALA A 91 4.33 -18.52 5.60
N ILE A 92 4.78 -17.29 5.82
CA ILE A 92 5.98 -16.73 5.17
C ILE A 92 7.24 -17.47 5.60
N ALA A 93 7.35 -17.85 6.89
CA ALA A 93 8.50 -18.62 7.39
C ALA A 93 8.68 -19.99 6.71
N LYS A 94 7.62 -20.55 6.09
CA LYS A 94 7.68 -21.79 5.31
C LYS A 94 8.23 -21.58 3.89
N ILE A 95 8.29 -20.34 3.42
CA ILE A 95 8.76 -20.00 2.07
C ILE A 95 10.25 -19.64 2.14
N LYS A 96 11.09 -20.48 1.55
CA LYS A 96 12.56 -20.32 1.61
C LYS A 96 12.99 -19.02 0.93
N GLY A 97 13.88 -18.28 1.59
CA GLY A 97 14.49 -17.07 1.04
C GLY A 97 13.61 -15.83 1.11
N VAL A 98 12.49 -15.87 1.85
CA VAL A 98 11.60 -14.73 2.05
C VAL A 98 11.70 -14.23 3.49
N ASN A 99 11.89 -12.93 3.65
CA ASN A 99 11.94 -12.27 4.95
C ASN A 99 10.57 -11.70 5.32
N TYR A 100 10.23 -11.78 6.59
CA TYR A 100 9.07 -11.11 7.18
C TYR A 100 9.52 -10.02 8.14
N PHE A 101 9.00 -8.81 7.94
CA PHE A 101 9.23 -7.67 8.83
C PHE A 101 7.87 -7.14 9.30
N ASN A 102 7.68 -7.03 10.60
CA ASN A 102 6.56 -6.28 11.16
C ASN A 102 7.05 -4.89 11.59
N ASP A 103 6.52 -3.86 10.93
CA ASP A 103 6.73 -2.45 11.26
C ASP A 103 5.38 -1.80 11.53
N GLY A 104 4.71 -2.29 12.58
CA GLY A 104 3.39 -1.83 12.97
C GLY A 104 3.34 -0.31 13.10
N SER A 105 2.47 0.31 12.29
CA SER A 105 2.42 1.76 12.11
C SER A 105 1.01 2.28 12.32
N ASP A 106 0.90 3.49 12.83
CA ASP A 106 -0.33 4.29 12.74
C ASP A 106 -0.58 4.73 11.29
N GLN A 107 -1.74 5.34 11.05
CA GLN A 107 -2.13 5.87 9.73
C GLN A 107 -1.17 6.93 9.18
N VAL A 108 -0.49 7.65 10.06
CA VAL A 108 0.62 8.57 9.74
C VAL A 108 1.86 8.06 10.47
N PRO A 109 2.97 7.78 9.77
CA PRO A 109 4.13 7.15 10.40
C PRO A 109 4.90 8.13 11.29
N VAL A 110 5.39 7.61 12.42
CA VAL A 110 6.33 8.33 13.28
C VAL A 110 7.77 7.99 12.89
N LYS A 111 8.73 8.79 13.39
CA LYS A 111 10.15 8.63 13.05
C LYS A 111 10.67 7.19 13.27
N LYS A 112 10.25 6.52 14.35
CA LYS A 112 10.66 5.14 14.64
C LYS A 112 10.29 4.18 13.51
N ASN A 113 9.07 4.27 12.98
CA ASN A 113 8.65 3.41 11.87
C ASN A 113 9.44 3.75 10.61
N LEU A 114 9.62 5.04 10.30
CA LEU A 114 10.44 5.44 9.15
C LEU A 114 11.87 4.90 9.23
N ASP A 115 12.50 4.95 10.41
CA ASP A 115 13.85 4.42 10.60
C ASP A 115 13.92 2.91 10.32
N ILE A 116 12.89 2.14 10.73
CA ILE A 116 12.78 0.70 10.46
C ILE A 116 12.55 0.45 8.97
N PHE A 117 11.56 1.14 8.38
CA PHE A 117 11.23 1.02 6.97
C PHE A 117 12.43 1.31 6.08
N PHE A 118 13.12 2.44 6.28
CA PHE A 118 14.29 2.78 5.46
C PHE A 118 15.45 1.80 5.68
N LYS A 119 15.64 1.27 6.89
CA LYS A 119 16.63 0.21 7.11
C LYS A 119 16.32 -1.04 6.28
N ILE A 120 15.04 -1.41 6.13
CA ILE A 120 14.62 -2.54 5.29
C ILE A 120 14.84 -2.19 3.80
N MET A 121 14.38 -1.02 3.37
CA MET A 121 14.42 -0.58 1.96
C MET A 121 15.82 -0.21 1.46
N ASP A 122 16.76 0.13 2.35
CA ASP A 122 18.15 0.41 1.99
C ASP A 122 18.95 -0.88 1.69
N ASN A 123 18.48 -2.04 2.16
CA ASN A 123 19.10 -3.33 1.84
C ASN A 123 18.59 -3.87 0.49
N LYS A 124 19.48 -3.94 -0.50
CA LYS A 124 19.16 -4.42 -1.86
C LYS A 124 18.72 -5.87 -1.90
N ASP A 125 19.14 -6.71 -0.95
CA ASP A 125 18.78 -8.12 -0.91
C ASP A 125 17.31 -8.35 -0.56
N ASN A 126 16.63 -7.32 -0.02
CA ASN A 126 15.21 -7.39 0.30
C ASN A 126 14.29 -7.23 -0.92
N TYR A 127 14.79 -6.79 -2.08
CA TYR A 127 13.95 -6.55 -3.26
C TYR A 127 13.76 -7.82 -4.11
N PRO A 128 12.55 -8.05 -4.65
CA PRO A 128 11.32 -7.24 -4.55
C PRO A 128 10.62 -7.29 -3.17
N VAL A 129 10.05 -6.17 -2.74
CA VAL A 129 9.36 -5.99 -1.45
C VAL A 129 7.85 -5.88 -1.64
N LEU A 130 7.06 -6.58 -0.83
CA LEU A 130 5.63 -6.38 -0.66
C LEU A 130 5.36 -5.57 0.61
N ILE A 131 4.72 -4.41 0.48
CA ILE A 131 4.29 -3.57 1.61
C ILE A 131 2.78 -3.71 1.79
N HIS A 132 2.30 -4.17 2.93
CA HIS A 132 0.86 -4.29 3.14
C HIS A 132 0.40 -3.76 4.51
N CYS A 133 -0.90 -3.49 4.58
CA CYS A 133 -1.61 -3.24 5.82
C CYS A 133 -2.95 -4.00 5.72
N TYR A 134 -3.97 -3.62 6.50
CA TYR A 134 -5.25 -4.30 6.42
C TYR A 134 -5.93 -4.17 5.03
N HIS A 135 -6.25 -2.94 4.59
CA HIS A 135 -6.95 -2.70 3.30
C HIS A 135 -6.01 -2.37 2.12
N GLY A 136 -4.72 -2.10 2.38
CA GLY A 136 -3.78 -1.69 1.35
C GLY A 136 -3.99 -0.30 0.73
N ILE A 137 -4.93 0.51 1.26
CA ILE A 137 -5.27 1.87 0.76
C ILE A 137 -4.84 3.01 1.71
N GLY A 138 -4.38 2.67 2.91
CA GLY A 138 -4.00 3.62 3.97
C GLY A 138 -2.49 3.59 4.21
N ARG A 139 -2.07 2.84 5.24
CA ARG A 139 -0.65 2.68 5.63
C ARG A 139 0.21 2.18 4.47
N ALA A 140 -0.16 1.09 3.81
CA ALA A 140 0.61 0.58 2.68
C ALA A 140 0.82 1.62 1.56
N GLU A 141 -0.22 2.43 1.28
CA GLU A 141 -0.15 3.51 0.29
C GLU A 141 0.76 4.66 0.75
N MET A 142 0.68 5.05 2.02
CA MET A 142 1.56 6.06 2.62
C MET A 142 3.04 5.65 2.50
N TYR A 143 3.38 4.42 2.86
CA TYR A 143 4.74 3.92 2.76
C TYR A 143 5.20 3.74 1.31
N SER A 144 4.27 3.38 0.39
CA SER A 144 4.54 3.36 -1.04
C SER A 144 4.89 4.75 -1.59
N ALA A 145 4.16 5.79 -1.17
CA ALA A 145 4.45 7.18 -1.53
C ALA A 145 5.81 7.64 -0.98
N LEU A 146 6.12 7.32 0.27
CA LEU A 146 7.41 7.62 0.88
C LEU A 146 8.58 6.92 0.18
N TYR A 147 8.39 5.66 -0.24
CA TYR A 147 9.37 4.96 -1.08
C TYR A 147 9.63 5.72 -2.39
N ARG A 148 8.59 6.18 -3.09
CA ARG A 148 8.79 6.94 -4.34
C ARG A 148 9.54 8.26 -4.11
N ILE A 149 9.25 8.95 -3.01
CA ILE A 149 9.94 10.20 -2.67
C ILE A 149 11.43 9.93 -2.41
N GLU A 150 11.74 8.94 -1.58
CA GLU A 150 13.11 8.67 -1.11
C GLU A 150 13.99 7.95 -2.14
N TYR A 151 13.42 7.05 -2.94
CA TYR A 151 14.19 6.16 -3.84
C TYR A 151 13.95 6.43 -5.33
N GLU A 152 12.85 7.09 -5.70
CA GLU A 152 12.49 7.35 -7.10
C GLU A 152 12.46 8.86 -7.45
N ASN A 153 12.89 9.72 -6.52
CA ASN A 153 12.97 11.19 -6.69
C ASN A 153 11.62 11.85 -7.01
N PHE A 154 10.50 11.25 -6.60
CA PHE A 154 9.21 11.92 -6.72
C PHE A 154 9.20 13.16 -5.83
N THR A 155 8.58 14.24 -6.31
CA THR A 155 8.20 15.32 -5.40
C THR A 155 7.12 14.84 -4.44
N ASN A 156 7.03 15.47 -3.28
CA ASN A 156 5.97 15.21 -2.30
C ASN A 156 4.57 15.20 -2.94
N GLU A 157 4.32 16.17 -3.84
CA GLU A 157 3.03 16.31 -4.49
C GLU A 157 2.78 15.23 -5.55
N GLN A 158 3.79 14.85 -6.33
CA GLN A 158 3.68 13.73 -7.27
C GLN A 158 3.35 12.42 -6.53
N ALA A 159 4.04 12.15 -5.42
CA ALA A 159 3.78 10.96 -4.62
C ALA A 159 2.38 10.99 -3.98
N ARG A 160 1.95 12.14 -3.45
CA ARG A 160 0.61 12.33 -2.87
C ARG A 160 -0.51 12.14 -3.89
N LEU A 161 -0.40 12.77 -5.06
CA LEU A 161 -1.39 12.64 -6.12
C LEU A 161 -1.38 11.24 -6.75
N GLY A 162 -0.25 10.52 -6.66
CA GLY A 162 -0.12 9.14 -7.11
C GLY A 162 -0.79 8.09 -6.21
N THR A 163 -1.25 8.45 -5.01
CA THR A 163 -1.83 7.49 -4.05
C THR A 163 -3.18 6.90 -4.48
N ARG A 164 -3.88 7.54 -5.41
CA ARG A 164 -5.19 7.10 -5.92
C ARG A 164 -5.56 7.84 -7.19
N PHE A 165 -6.50 7.28 -7.96
CA PHE A 165 -6.97 7.90 -9.21
C PHE A 165 -7.61 9.28 -8.97
N ILE A 166 -8.34 9.44 -7.85
CA ILE A 166 -8.86 10.73 -7.40
C ILE A 166 -8.43 10.90 -5.93
N THR A 167 -7.48 11.81 -5.71
CA THR A 167 -7.01 12.16 -4.36
C THR A 167 -8.02 13.02 -3.61
N LYS A 168 -8.75 13.88 -4.33
CA LYS A 168 -9.80 14.72 -3.78
C LYS A 168 -10.90 13.89 -3.11
N PHE A 169 -11.35 14.32 -1.94
CA PHE A 169 -12.28 13.61 -1.05
C PHE A 169 -11.74 12.27 -0.50
N GLY A 170 -10.47 11.97 -0.74
CA GLY A 170 -9.79 10.79 -0.24
C GLY A 170 -9.01 11.04 1.05
N SER A 171 -8.43 9.98 1.59
CA SER A 171 -7.64 10.03 2.82
C SER A 171 -6.30 10.76 2.70
N PHE A 172 -5.90 11.15 1.48
CA PHE A 172 -4.68 11.91 1.15
C PHE A 172 -5.00 13.29 0.54
N ASP A 173 -6.26 13.72 0.63
CA ASP A 173 -6.69 15.05 0.17
C ASP A 173 -6.08 16.17 0.99
N ASP A 174 -6.18 17.39 0.49
CA ASP A 174 -5.81 18.59 1.24
C ASP A 174 -6.63 18.71 2.53
N GLY A 175 -5.96 19.12 3.62
CA GLY A 175 -6.53 19.21 4.96
C GLY A 175 -6.59 17.88 5.72
N THR A 176 -6.29 16.75 5.08
CA THR A 176 -6.28 15.44 5.76
C THR A 176 -4.92 15.17 6.42
N PRO A 177 -4.87 14.43 7.54
CA PRO A 177 -3.60 14.14 8.23
C PRO A 177 -2.53 13.51 7.33
N LYS A 178 -2.91 12.56 6.48
CA LYS A 178 -1.98 11.90 5.55
C LYS A 178 -1.59 12.80 4.38
N GLY A 179 -2.52 13.59 3.86
CA GLY A 179 -2.25 14.56 2.80
C GLY A 179 -1.27 15.64 3.25
N GLU A 180 -1.51 16.25 4.41
CA GLU A 180 -0.60 17.25 4.99
C GLU A 180 0.76 16.66 5.33
N TYR A 181 0.80 15.43 5.84
CA TYR A 181 2.06 14.75 6.13
C TYR A 181 2.94 14.61 4.90
N LEU A 182 2.39 14.10 3.78
CA LEU A 182 3.16 13.95 2.54
C LEU A 182 3.62 15.30 2.00
N LYS A 183 2.76 16.34 2.03
CA LYS A 183 3.15 17.69 1.58
C LYS A 183 4.32 18.25 2.39
N ALA A 184 4.28 18.07 3.71
CA ALA A 184 5.29 18.58 4.64
C ALA A 184 6.53 17.67 4.78
N TYR A 185 6.54 16.49 4.14
CA TYR A 185 7.61 15.52 4.30
C TYR A 185 8.97 16.10 3.87
N LYS A 186 9.99 15.91 4.70
CA LYS A 186 11.37 16.28 4.38
C LYS A 186 12.17 15.01 4.17
N THR A 187 12.80 14.91 3.01
CA THR A 187 13.62 13.75 2.68
C THR A 187 14.83 13.62 3.61
N ARG A 188 15.34 12.41 3.78
CA ARG A 188 16.57 12.17 4.54
C ARG A 188 17.74 13.01 4.01
N ARG A 189 17.81 13.19 2.69
CA ARG A 189 18.80 14.06 2.02
C ARG A 189 18.63 15.53 2.39
N GLN A 190 17.42 16.08 2.35
CA GLN A 190 17.15 17.48 2.74
C GLN A 190 17.47 17.71 4.22
N ILE A 191 17.13 16.76 5.09
CA ILE A 191 17.42 16.85 6.52
C ILE A 191 18.94 16.85 6.76
N ALA A 192 19.71 16.02 6.04
CA ALA A 192 21.15 15.97 6.16
C ALA A 192 21.85 17.24 5.67
N GLN A 193 21.33 17.89 4.62
CA GLN A 193 21.86 19.14 4.07
C GLN A 193 21.56 20.37 4.93
N ALA A 194 20.56 20.28 5.81
CA ALA A 194 20.17 21.37 6.71
C ALA A 194 20.90 21.33 8.07
N LYS A 195 21.83 20.39 8.25
CA LYS A 195 22.69 20.23 9.43
C LYS A 195 24.11 20.65 9.11
#